data_AF-A0A6N4SZD8-F1
#
_entry.id   AF-A0A6N4SZD8-F1
#
_cell.length_a   1.000
_cell.length_b   1.000
_cell.length_c   1.000
_cell.angle_alpha   90.00
_cell.angle_beta   90.00
_cell.angle_gamma   90.00
#
_symmetry.space_group_name_H-M   'P 1'
#
loop_
_entity.id
_entity.type
_entity.pdbx_description
1 polymer ?
#
loop_
_entity_poly.entity_id
_entity_poly.type
_entity_poly.pdbx_seq_one_letter_code
_entity_poly.pdbx_strand_id
1 'polypeptide(L)'
;MNLVERAKNITLTPKTEWPVIAAETTSTADIFKNYVAPLAAIPAVSSFIGMSIIGFSVPLLGNIRLPILTGITAMVMSFVFALIGVYLISLIIDALAPQFGAEKNPAQALKVAAYSFTPAWLAGILSLLPSLSMLGILAGAYGIYLLYLGLPVLMKAPQEKAGAYTAVSVVCSVVMMVVFSMVIGAIGGSGMYGAASMHASRNSAANSGALGELEKMGQKMEEANKKMEAAKKSGDPQAEMKAATEAIGVALGAGNQAEVVDKDKLKALFPEAIGGLKRNSLEGEKSAMGEFKVSKAEARYGDENNHQIRMTITDTGGSKMFGAMFAWGMMEQDKETDTGYEKMGKVNGRPTHERFQKDGPSGEYSLLIAGRFLVEAHGDNVDMATIKTASAAVGYDKLEAMKNEGVKQ
;
A
#
# COMPACT_ATOMS: atom_id res chain seq x y z
N MET A 1 14.30 -3.74 -35.35
CA MET A 1 14.63 -3.73 -33.91
C MET A 1 14.28 -5.08 -33.32
N ASN A 2 15.22 -5.78 -32.69
CA ASN A 2 14.94 -6.99 -31.91
C ASN A 2 14.45 -6.58 -30.51
N LEU A 3 13.23 -6.99 -30.11
CA LEU A 3 12.61 -6.59 -28.85
C LEU A 3 13.44 -6.99 -27.63
N VAL A 4 13.91 -8.24 -27.59
CA VAL A 4 14.64 -8.79 -26.44
C VAL A 4 15.99 -8.09 -26.30
N GLU A 5 16.69 -7.90 -27.41
CA GLU A 5 17.98 -7.21 -27.43
C GLU A 5 17.83 -5.75 -26.99
N ARG A 6 16.85 -5.02 -27.52
CA ARG A 6 16.58 -3.63 -27.11
C ARG A 6 16.23 -3.55 -25.62
N ALA A 7 15.36 -4.44 -25.12
CA ALA A 7 14.98 -4.46 -23.71
C ALA A 7 16.16 -4.78 -22.78
N LYS A 8 17.01 -5.72 -23.18
CA LYS A 8 18.25 -6.06 -22.47
C LYS A 8 19.22 -4.88 -22.45
N ASN A 9 19.52 -4.29 -23.61
CA ASN A 9 20.54 -3.26 -23.71
C ASN A 9 20.12 -1.97 -23.01
N ILE A 10 18.85 -1.55 -23.14
CA ILE A 10 18.39 -0.36 -22.43
C ILE A 10 18.38 -0.56 -20.91
N THR A 11 18.15 -1.79 -20.44
CA THR A 11 18.12 -2.09 -19.00
C THR A 11 19.53 -2.25 -18.43
N LEU A 12 20.43 -2.94 -19.13
CA LEU A 12 21.76 -3.31 -18.61
C LEU A 12 22.87 -2.35 -19.03
N THR A 13 22.75 -1.72 -20.20
CA THR A 13 23.77 -0.81 -20.77
C THR A 13 23.15 0.49 -21.31
N PRO A 14 22.36 1.22 -20.50
CA PRO A 14 21.58 2.37 -21.00
C PRO A 14 22.43 3.50 -21.59
N LYS A 15 23.61 3.76 -21.01
CA LYS A 15 24.50 4.84 -21.46
C LYS A 15 24.97 4.66 -22.90
N THR A 16 25.15 3.41 -23.34
CA THR A 16 25.55 3.09 -24.72
C THR A 16 24.34 2.89 -25.63
N GLU A 17 23.22 2.44 -25.09
CA GLU A 17 22.02 2.19 -25.90
C GLU A 17 21.33 3.49 -26.31
N TRP A 18 21.20 4.49 -25.42
CA TRP A 18 20.51 5.76 -25.75
C TRP A 18 21.00 6.45 -27.03
N PRO A 19 22.33 6.57 -27.30
CA PRO A 19 22.83 7.08 -28.57
C PRO A 19 22.40 6.26 -29.80
N VAL A 20 22.34 4.93 -29.67
CA VAL A 20 21.84 4.03 -30.74
C VAL A 20 20.37 4.34 -31.02
N ILE A 21 19.55 4.42 -29.97
CA ILE A 21 18.11 4.75 -30.06
C ILE A 21 17.90 6.13 -30.73
N ALA A 22 18.73 7.10 -30.39
CA ALA A 22 18.63 8.46 -30.92
C ALA A 22 18.83 8.51 -32.45
N ALA A 23 19.73 7.68 -32.98
CA ALA A 23 20.05 7.61 -34.41
C ALA A 23 19.00 6.86 -35.25
N GLU A 24 18.13 6.07 -34.61
CA GLU A 24 17.14 5.26 -35.34
C GLU A 24 15.99 6.09 -35.90
N THR A 25 15.50 5.70 -37.07
CA THR A 25 14.29 6.26 -37.70
C THR A 25 13.13 5.28 -37.57
N THR A 26 12.66 5.07 -36.34
CA THR A 26 11.51 4.19 -36.06
C THR A 26 10.22 5.01 -35.95
N SER A 27 9.16 4.57 -36.63
CA SER A 27 7.86 5.25 -36.57
C SER A 27 7.16 5.03 -35.22
N THR A 28 6.27 5.94 -34.84
CA THR A 28 5.41 5.78 -33.66
C THR A 28 4.66 4.45 -33.68
N ALA A 29 4.06 4.09 -34.82
CA ALA A 29 3.31 2.85 -34.95
C ALA A 29 4.18 1.61 -34.71
N ASP A 30 5.42 1.62 -35.20
CA ASP A 30 6.35 0.51 -35.02
C ASP A 30 6.81 0.37 -33.57
N ILE A 31 7.06 1.49 -32.87
CA ILE A 31 7.40 1.48 -31.44
C ILE A 31 6.23 0.88 -30.63
N PHE A 32 5.00 1.30 -30.91
CA PHE A 32 3.84 0.78 -30.20
C PHE A 32 3.61 -0.71 -30.45
N LYS A 33 3.58 -1.13 -31.72
CA LYS A 33 3.29 -2.51 -32.10
C LYS A 33 4.40 -3.49 -31.70
N ASN A 34 5.66 -3.12 -31.94
CA ASN A 34 6.78 -4.05 -31.83
C ASN A 34 7.54 -3.93 -30.50
N TYR A 35 7.17 -2.99 -29.62
CA TYR A 35 7.86 -2.78 -28.34
C TYR A 35 6.93 -2.51 -27.16
N VAL A 36 6.16 -1.42 -27.21
CA VAL A 36 5.34 -1.00 -26.07
C VAL A 36 4.24 -2.01 -25.77
N ALA A 37 3.46 -2.41 -26.78
CA ALA A 37 2.37 -3.37 -26.60
C ALA A 37 2.84 -4.74 -26.04
N PRO A 38 3.82 -5.44 -26.64
CA PRO A 38 4.25 -6.73 -26.09
C PRO A 38 4.82 -6.61 -24.66
N LEU A 39 5.56 -5.55 -24.33
CA LEU A 39 6.09 -5.37 -22.97
C LEU A 39 5.00 -4.97 -21.96
N ALA A 40 4.09 -4.05 -22.33
CA ALA A 40 2.99 -3.63 -21.47
C ALA A 40 1.98 -4.76 -21.19
N ALA A 41 1.89 -5.76 -22.08
CA ALA A 41 1.07 -6.94 -21.86
C ALA A 41 1.59 -7.81 -20.69
N ILE A 42 2.90 -7.79 -20.41
CA ILE A 42 3.51 -8.58 -19.33
C ILE A 42 2.87 -8.27 -17.98
N PRO A 43 2.90 -7.03 -17.44
CA PRO A 43 2.27 -6.73 -16.16
C PRO A 43 0.75 -6.91 -16.19
N ALA A 44 0.08 -6.60 -17.30
CA ALA A 44 -1.38 -6.74 -17.41
C ALA A 44 -1.82 -8.20 -17.22
N VAL A 45 -1.20 -9.12 -17.98
CA VAL A 45 -1.50 -10.56 -17.91
C VAL A 45 -1.02 -11.15 -16.58
N SER A 46 0.17 -10.75 -16.12
CA SER A 46 0.73 -11.26 -14.85
C SER A 46 -0.12 -10.84 -13.66
N SER A 47 -0.61 -9.60 -13.63
CA SER A 47 -1.51 -9.11 -12.58
C SER A 47 -2.87 -9.81 -12.62
N PHE A 48 -3.43 -10.05 -13.80
CA PHE A 48 -4.65 -10.86 -13.94
C PHE A 48 -4.48 -12.26 -13.36
N ILE A 49 -3.43 -12.97 -13.75
CA ILE A 49 -3.14 -14.31 -13.24
C ILE A 49 -2.91 -14.25 -11.72
N GLY A 50 -2.10 -13.29 -11.25
CA GLY A 50 -1.79 -13.12 -9.84
C GLY A 50 -3.01 -12.84 -8.97
N MET A 51 -3.94 -11.99 -9.43
CA MET A 51 -5.10 -11.58 -8.64
C MET A 51 -6.32 -12.48 -8.83
N SER A 52 -6.57 -13.01 -10.03
CA SER A 52 -7.79 -13.77 -10.34
C SER A 52 -7.60 -15.29 -10.39
N ILE A 53 -6.39 -15.78 -10.66
CA ILE A 53 -6.11 -17.23 -10.76
C ILE A 53 -5.35 -17.73 -9.53
N ILE A 54 -4.27 -17.04 -9.14
CA ILE A 54 -3.46 -17.41 -7.98
C ILE A 54 -4.16 -16.90 -6.71
N GLY A 55 -4.45 -15.60 -6.68
CA GLY A 55 -5.01 -14.89 -5.54
C GLY A 55 -3.93 -14.36 -4.61
N PHE A 56 -4.37 -13.62 -3.61
CA PHE A 56 -3.51 -13.12 -2.53
C PHE A 56 -4.03 -13.61 -1.20
N SER A 57 -3.09 -13.99 -0.33
CA SER A 57 -3.43 -14.37 1.04
C SER A 57 -3.64 -13.12 1.86
N VAL A 58 -4.86 -12.97 2.38
CA VAL A 58 -5.19 -11.93 3.35
C VAL A 58 -5.21 -12.59 4.72
N PRO A 59 -4.49 -12.03 5.71
CA PRO A 59 -4.66 -12.45 7.10
C PRO A 59 -6.16 -12.45 7.44
N LEU A 60 -6.66 -13.51 8.09
CA LEU A 60 -8.07 -13.69 8.50
C LEU A 60 -9.05 -14.12 7.40
N LEU A 61 -8.83 -13.79 6.11
CA LEU A 61 -9.78 -14.12 5.02
C LEU A 61 -9.31 -15.27 4.09
N GLY A 62 -8.12 -15.82 4.33
CA GLY A 62 -7.54 -16.87 3.50
C GLY A 62 -7.08 -16.36 2.14
N ASN A 63 -7.05 -17.23 1.14
CA ASN A 63 -6.64 -16.86 -0.21
C ASN A 63 -7.83 -16.30 -1.00
N ILE A 64 -7.81 -14.99 -1.27
CA ILE A 64 -8.84 -14.29 -2.03
C ILE A 64 -8.43 -14.17 -3.49
N ARG A 65 -9.38 -14.40 -4.39
CA ARG A 65 -9.22 -14.19 -5.83
C ARG A 65 -10.23 -13.17 -6.32
N LEU A 66 -9.79 -12.28 -7.20
CA LEU A 66 -10.69 -11.38 -7.93
C LEU A 66 -11.55 -12.20 -8.91
N PRO A 67 -12.87 -11.97 -8.96
CA PRO A 67 -13.75 -12.61 -9.95
C PRO A 67 -13.18 -12.48 -11.37
N ILE A 68 -13.24 -13.56 -12.15
CA ILE A 68 -12.59 -13.64 -13.47
C ILE A 68 -12.98 -12.47 -14.37
N LEU A 69 -14.26 -12.09 -14.41
CA LEU A 69 -14.72 -10.96 -15.22
C LEU A 69 -14.06 -9.65 -14.79
N THR A 70 -14.01 -9.36 -13.49
CA THR A 70 -13.35 -8.16 -12.95
C THR A 70 -11.85 -8.15 -13.24
N GLY A 71 -11.19 -9.32 -13.15
CA GLY A 71 -9.80 -9.48 -13.50
C GLY A 71 -9.53 -9.22 -14.98
N ILE A 72 -10.37 -9.74 -15.88
CA ILE A 72 -10.26 -9.50 -17.32
C ILE A 72 -10.48 -8.01 -17.64
N THR A 73 -11.50 -7.38 -17.04
CA THR A 73 -11.73 -5.94 -17.20
C THR A 73 -10.52 -5.14 -16.75
N ALA A 74 -9.96 -5.43 -15.57
CA ALA A 74 -8.75 -4.76 -15.07
C ALA A 74 -7.53 -5.00 -15.97
N MET A 75 -7.35 -6.23 -16.48
CA MET A 75 -6.29 -6.57 -17.42
C MET A 75 -6.37 -5.71 -18.69
N VAL A 76 -7.54 -5.69 -19.34
CA VAL A 76 -7.75 -4.95 -20.59
C VAL A 76 -7.57 -3.45 -20.36
N MET A 77 -8.14 -2.90 -19.29
CA MET A 77 -8.02 -1.49 -18.95
C MET A 77 -6.58 -1.10 -18.63
N SER A 78 -5.87 -1.87 -17.81
CA SER A 78 -4.47 -1.59 -17.46
C SER A 78 -3.56 -1.64 -18.68
N PHE A 79 -3.81 -2.58 -19.60
CA PHE A 79 -3.10 -2.67 -20.87
C PHE A 79 -3.35 -1.42 -21.73
N VAL A 80 -4.61 -1.03 -21.94
CA VAL A 80 -4.97 0.16 -22.72
C VAL A 80 -4.38 1.42 -22.10
N PHE A 81 -4.44 1.56 -20.78
CA PHE A 81 -3.86 2.70 -20.06
C PHE A 81 -2.34 2.73 -20.08
N ALA A 82 -1.66 1.58 -20.15
CA ALA A 82 -0.22 1.58 -20.37
C ALA A 82 0.13 2.17 -21.74
N LEU A 83 -0.63 1.83 -22.80
CA LEU A 83 -0.42 2.40 -24.13
C LEU A 83 -0.70 3.91 -24.16
N ILE A 84 -1.86 4.32 -23.61
CA ILE A 84 -2.24 5.73 -23.53
C ILE A 84 -1.21 6.50 -22.68
N GLY A 85 -0.77 5.93 -21.55
CA GLY A 85 0.19 6.51 -20.64
C GLY A 85 1.51 6.85 -21.34
N VAL A 86 2.10 5.89 -22.07
CA VAL A 86 3.34 6.15 -22.84
C VAL A 86 3.16 7.31 -23.81
N TYR A 87 2.02 7.36 -24.51
CA TYR A 87 1.73 8.45 -25.44
C TYR A 87 1.59 9.79 -24.71
N LEU A 88 0.81 9.87 -23.64
CA LEU A 88 0.62 11.11 -22.88
C LEU A 88 1.91 11.59 -22.20
N ILE A 89 2.74 10.68 -21.66
CA ILE A 89 4.06 11.04 -21.12
C ILE A 89 4.98 11.57 -22.21
N SER A 90 4.93 11.01 -23.43
CA SER A 90 5.70 11.56 -24.55
C SER A 90 5.29 13.00 -24.87
N LEU A 91 3.99 13.32 -24.81
CA LEU A 91 3.48 14.68 -25.02
C LEU A 91 3.92 15.63 -23.90
N ILE A 92 3.92 15.17 -22.65
CA ILE A 92 4.39 15.94 -21.50
C ILE A 92 5.88 16.23 -21.63
N ILE A 93 6.70 15.23 -21.95
CA ILE A 93 8.13 15.41 -22.19
C ILE A 93 8.32 16.44 -23.30
N ASP A 94 7.75 16.24 -24.48
CA ASP A 94 7.88 17.20 -25.59
C ASP A 94 7.42 18.62 -25.23
N ALA A 95 6.31 18.75 -24.49
CA ALA A 95 5.76 20.04 -24.08
C ALA A 95 6.61 20.77 -23.04
N LEU A 96 7.33 20.04 -22.18
CA LEU A 96 8.23 20.59 -21.15
C LEU A 96 9.62 20.95 -21.69
N ALA A 97 10.00 20.48 -22.88
CA ALA A 97 11.35 20.64 -23.40
C ALA A 97 11.83 22.11 -23.43
N PRO A 98 11.05 23.11 -23.92
CA PRO A 98 11.49 24.50 -23.97
C PRO A 98 11.85 25.11 -22.60
N GLN A 99 11.13 24.71 -21.55
CA GLN A 99 11.30 25.22 -20.18
C GLN A 99 12.64 24.79 -19.58
N PHE A 100 13.18 23.67 -20.06
CA PHE A 100 14.48 23.13 -19.63
C PHE A 100 15.60 23.39 -20.64
N GLY A 101 15.38 24.19 -21.68
CA GLY A 101 16.36 24.44 -22.74
C GLY A 101 16.64 23.21 -23.60
N ALA A 102 15.70 22.28 -23.66
CA ALA A 102 15.74 21.09 -24.49
C ALA A 102 14.99 21.33 -25.82
N GLU A 103 15.29 20.52 -26.83
CA GLU A 103 14.66 20.59 -28.15
C GLU A 103 13.34 19.84 -28.16
N LYS A 104 12.30 20.46 -28.75
CA LYS A 104 11.04 19.76 -29.04
C LYS A 104 11.24 18.78 -30.18
N ASN A 105 10.88 17.52 -29.95
CA ASN A 105 10.88 16.48 -30.95
C ASN A 105 9.94 15.34 -30.51
N PRO A 106 8.69 15.31 -31.00
CA PRO A 106 7.70 14.33 -30.54
C PRO A 106 8.13 12.87 -30.74
N ALA A 107 8.86 12.58 -31.83
CA ALA A 107 9.35 11.23 -32.12
C ALA A 107 10.42 10.80 -31.11
N GLN A 108 11.32 11.69 -30.72
CA GLN A 108 12.34 11.40 -29.72
C GLN A 108 11.76 11.36 -28.31
N ALA A 109 10.81 12.25 -27.98
CA ALA A 109 10.10 12.22 -26.70
C ALA A 109 9.34 10.89 -26.50
N LEU A 110 8.72 10.36 -27.57
CA LEU A 110 8.08 9.05 -27.54
C LEU A 110 9.06 7.92 -27.24
N LYS A 111 10.23 7.92 -27.87
CA LYS A 111 11.28 6.93 -27.58
C LYS A 111 11.72 7.04 -26.12
N VAL A 112 11.99 8.25 -25.61
CA VAL A 112 12.37 8.45 -24.20
C VAL A 112 11.30 7.84 -23.28
N ALA A 113 10.03 8.18 -23.48
CA ALA A 113 8.94 7.63 -22.68
C ALA A 113 8.87 6.10 -22.78
N ALA A 114 8.78 5.56 -24.00
CA ALA A 114 8.59 4.14 -24.25
C ALA A 114 9.72 3.28 -23.66
N TYR A 115 10.99 3.67 -23.85
CA TYR A 115 12.12 2.88 -23.40
C TYR A 115 12.45 3.04 -21.91
N SER A 116 12.01 4.14 -21.27
CA SER A 116 12.19 4.33 -19.83
C SER A 116 11.27 3.45 -18.98
N PHE A 117 10.12 3.03 -19.52
CA PHE A 117 9.19 2.11 -18.83
C PHE A 117 9.62 0.63 -18.89
N THR A 118 10.60 0.29 -19.73
CA THR A 118 11.04 -1.10 -19.94
C THR A 118 11.32 -1.87 -18.65
N PRO A 119 12.09 -1.36 -17.67
CA PRO A 119 12.37 -2.09 -16.43
C PRO A 119 11.10 -2.42 -15.65
N ALA A 120 10.16 -1.47 -15.57
CA ALA A 120 8.89 -1.65 -14.88
C ALA A 120 8.01 -2.72 -15.56
N TRP A 121 7.96 -2.73 -16.90
CA TRP A 121 7.23 -3.77 -17.64
C TRP A 121 7.85 -5.15 -17.47
N LEU A 122 9.18 -5.26 -17.51
CA LEU A 122 9.89 -6.52 -17.27
C LEU A 122 9.65 -7.04 -15.85
N ALA A 123 9.76 -6.16 -14.84
CA ALA A 123 9.45 -6.50 -13.46
C ALA A 123 7.96 -6.77 -13.23
N GLY A 124 7.09 -6.40 -14.18
CA GLY A 124 5.67 -6.70 -14.19
C GLY A 124 5.36 -8.18 -14.01
N ILE A 125 6.26 -9.08 -14.43
CA ILE A 125 6.13 -10.53 -14.21
C ILE A 125 6.02 -10.91 -12.74
N LEU A 126 6.62 -10.13 -11.84
CA LEU A 126 6.56 -10.34 -10.39
C LEU A 126 5.14 -10.16 -9.85
N SER A 127 4.25 -9.51 -10.60
CA SER A 127 2.83 -9.37 -10.25
C SER A 127 2.06 -10.69 -10.29
N LEU A 128 2.66 -11.78 -10.81
CA LEU A 128 2.12 -13.13 -10.64
C LEU A 128 1.99 -13.51 -9.16
N LEU A 129 2.90 -13.02 -8.31
CA LEU A 129 2.87 -13.23 -6.87
C LEU A 129 2.68 -11.87 -6.19
N PRO A 130 1.47 -11.55 -5.70
CA PRO A 130 1.16 -10.23 -5.16
C PRO A 130 2.14 -9.73 -4.09
N SER A 131 2.72 -10.63 -3.28
CA SER A 131 3.75 -10.30 -2.29
C SER A 131 5.08 -9.80 -2.88
N LEU A 132 5.43 -10.20 -4.11
CA LEU A 132 6.65 -9.79 -4.81
C LEU A 132 6.46 -8.49 -5.61
N SER A 133 5.22 -8.01 -5.76
CA SER A 133 4.93 -6.79 -6.53
C SER A 133 5.66 -5.55 -6.00
N MET A 134 5.98 -5.50 -4.70
CA MET A 134 6.79 -4.44 -4.09
C MET A 134 8.18 -4.30 -4.73
N LEU A 135 8.77 -5.40 -5.22
CA LEU A 135 10.05 -5.35 -5.94
C LEU A 135 9.91 -4.65 -7.30
N GLY A 136 8.70 -4.62 -7.87
CA GLY A 136 8.38 -3.85 -9.07
C GLY A 136 8.57 -2.34 -8.89
N ILE A 137 8.44 -1.83 -7.66
CA ILE A 137 8.69 -0.42 -7.33
C ILE A 137 10.15 -0.06 -7.57
N LEU A 138 11.08 -0.97 -7.24
CA LEU A 138 12.52 -0.76 -7.47
C LEU A 138 12.82 -0.68 -8.98
N ALA A 139 12.16 -1.51 -9.79
CA ALA A 139 12.30 -1.44 -11.24
C ALA A 139 11.70 -0.15 -11.82
N GLY A 140 10.58 0.32 -11.27
CA GLY A 140 10.02 1.64 -11.61
C GLY A 140 10.98 2.79 -11.28
N ALA A 141 11.65 2.74 -10.12
CA ALA A 141 12.67 3.70 -9.75
C ALA A 141 13.87 3.69 -10.72
N TYR A 142 14.27 2.51 -11.21
CA TYR A 142 15.29 2.43 -12.26
C TYR A 142 14.83 3.05 -13.59
N GLY A 143 13.53 2.99 -13.91
CA GLY A 143 12.95 3.72 -15.04
C GLY A 143 13.12 5.24 -14.96
N ILE A 144 13.11 5.82 -13.75
CA ILE A 144 13.42 7.25 -13.54
C ILE A 144 14.88 7.56 -13.91
N TYR A 145 15.80 6.67 -13.55
CA TYR A 145 17.21 6.79 -13.95
C TYR A 145 17.37 6.68 -15.48
N LEU A 146 16.63 5.77 -16.14
CA LEU A 146 16.62 5.70 -17.60
C LEU A 146 16.11 6.98 -18.24
N LEU A 147 15.02 7.56 -17.71
CA LEU A 147 14.48 8.84 -18.16
C LEU A 147 15.53 9.96 -18.03
N TYR A 148 16.22 10.03 -16.89
CA TYR A 148 17.31 10.99 -16.65
C TYR A 148 18.44 10.86 -17.67
N LEU A 149 18.84 9.64 -18.02
CA LEU A 149 19.88 9.42 -19.04
C LEU A 149 19.39 9.71 -20.47
N GLY A 150 18.12 9.44 -20.76
CA GLY A 150 17.56 9.58 -22.10
C GLY A 150 17.32 11.03 -22.51
N LEU A 151 16.88 11.89 -21.59
CA LEU A 151 16.52 13.29 -21.89
C LEU A 151 17.67 14.10 -22.52
N PRO A 152 18.90 14.10 -21.99
CA PRO A 152 20.01 14.82 -22.64
C PRO A 152 20.37 14.30 -24.03
N VAL A 153 20.21 12.99 -24.25
CA VAL A 153 20.63 12.35 -25.51
C VAL A 153 19.60 12.59 -26.62
N LEU A 154 18.32 12.35 -26.31
CA LEU A 154 17.23 12.38 -27.28
C LEU A 154 16.56 13.75 -27.41
N MET A 155 16.38 14.46 -26.29
CA MET A 155 15.76 15.79 -26.27
C MET A 155 16.80 16.92 -26.24
N LYS A 156 18.10 16.61 -26.28
CA LYS A 156 19.19 17.61 -26.23
C LYS A 156 19.12 18.54 -25.01
N ALA A 157 18.58 18.03 -23.89
CA ALA A 157 18.55 18.76 -22.64
C ALA A 157 19.98 19.02 -22.13
N PRO A 158 20.30 20.25 -21.67
CA PRO A 158 21.55 20.51 -20.97
C PRO A 158 21.66 19.61 -19.73
N GLN A 159 22.86 19.06 -19.49
CA GLN A 159 23.08 18.05 -18.43
C GLN A 159 22.72 18.60 -17.04
N GLU A 160 23.01 19.86 -16.79
CA GLU A 160 22.71 20.58 -15.56
C GLU A 160 21.21 20.77 -15.30
N LYS A 161 20.36 20.71 -16.34
CA LYS A 161 18.90 20.82 -16.24
C LYS A 161 18.19 19.48 -16.32
N ALA A 162 18.89 18.42 -16.71
CA ALA A 162 18.32 17.08 -16.90
C ALA A 162 17.61 16.56 -15.65
N GLY A 163 18.19 16.77 -14.46
CA GLY A 163 17.59 16.34 -13.20
C GLY A 163 16.25 17.02 -12.90
N ALA A 164 16.16 18.33 -13.10
CA ALA A 164 14.92 19.08 -12.90
C ALA A 164 13.85 18.69 -13.94
N TYR A 165 14.26 18.49 -15.19
CA TYR A 165 13.38 18.02 -16.25
C TYR A 165 12.80 16.64 -15.92
N THR A 166 13.64 15.68 -15.51
CA THR A 166 13.20 14.37 -15.04
C THR A 166 12.23 14.48 -13.88
N ALA A 167 12.55 15.28 -12.85
CA ALA A 167 11.70 15.42 -11.66
C ALA A 167 10.29 15.90 -12.03
N VAL A 168 10.17 16.93 -12.88
CA VAL A 168 8.86 17.44 -13.30
C VAL A 168 8.11 16.42 -14.16
N SER A 169 8.78 15.74 -15.10
CA SER A 169 8.15 14.67 -15.90
C SER A 169 7.67 13.50 -15.02
N VAL A 170 8.41 13.13 -13.98
CA VAL A 170 8.00 12.10 -13.02
C VAL A 170 6.78 12.57 -12.22
N VAL A 171 6.75 13.81 -11.73
CA VAL A 171 5.57 14.35 -11.03
C VAL A 171 4.33 14.28 -11.90
N CYS A 172 4.42 14.71 -13.16
CA CYS A 172 3.31 14.58 -14.12
C CYS A 172 2.90 13.11 -14.34
N SER A 173 3.86 12.19 -14.36
CA SER A 173 3.61 10.75 -14.50
C SER A 173 2.86 10.18 -13.30
N VAL A 174 3.24 10.59 -12.09
CA VAL A 174 2.55 10.20 -10.85
C VAL A 174 1.11 10.73 -10.85
N VAL A 175 0.89 11.99 -11.23
CA VAL A 175 -0.47 12.57 -11.35
C VAL A 175 -1.32 11.76 -12.34
N MET A 176 -0.76 11.40 -13.49
CA MET A 176 -1.46 10.57 -14.49
C MET A 176 -1.78 9.17 -13.98
N MET A 177 -0.83 8.53 -13.29
CA MET A 177 -1.05 7.23 -12.65
C MET A 177 -2.22 7.28 -11.65
N VAL A 178 -2.31 8.34 -10.85
CA VAL A 178 -3.43 8.56 -9.93
C VAL A 178 -4.74 8.68 -10.71
N VAL A 179 -4.81 9.50 -11.77
CA VAL A 179 -6.00 9.63 -12.61
C VAL A 179 -6.43 8.30 -13.23
N PHE A 180 -5.48 7.53 -13.77
CA PHE A 180 -5.77 6.20 -14.33
C PHE A 180 -6.29 5.23 -13.28
N SER A 181 -5.73 5.25 -12.07
CA SER A 181 -6.22 4.43 -10.96
C SER A 181 -7.66 4.79 -10.56
N MET A 182 -8.03 6.07 -10.59
CA MET A 182 -9.41 6.51 -10.32
C MET A 182 -10.39 5.96 -11.35
N VAL A 183 -10.02 6.00 -12.63
CA VAL A 183 -10.88 5.52 -13.73
C VAL A 183 -11.03 4.00 -13.70
N ILE A 184 -9.93 3.26 -13.48
CA ILE A 184 -9.99 1.79 -13.31
C ILE A 184 -10.88 1.44 -12.11
N GLY A 185 -10.72 2.15 -10.99
CA GLY A 185 -11.57 1.98 -9.81
C GLY A 185 -13.04 2.20 -10.15
N ALA A 186 -13.39 3.36 -10.71
CA ALA A 186 -14.77 3.72 -11.05
C ALA A 186 -15.49 2.69 -11.94
N ILE A 187 -14.77 2.06 -12.89
CA ILE A 187 -15.34 1.10 -13.84
C ILE A 187 -15.41 -0.32 -13.26
N GLY A 188 -14.44 -0.72 -12.42
CA GLY A 188 -14.36 -2.07 -11.87
C GLY A 188 -15.35 -2.38 -10.73
N GLY A 189 -16.34 -1.52 -10.46
CA GLY A 189 -17.18 -1.59 -9.25
C GLY A 189 -16.42 -1.26 -7.96
N SER A 190 -15.11 -1.03 -8.07
CA SER A 190 -14.17 -0.65 -7.02
C SER A 190 -13.95 0.87 -6.97
N GLY A 191 -14.90 1.65 -7.49
CA GLY A 191 -14.94 3.10 -7.35
C GLY A 191 -14.88 3.47 -5.87
N MET A 192 -15.36 2.58 -5.01
CA MET A 192 -15.27 2.65 -3.57
C MET A 192 -13.87 2.38 -2.99
N TYR A 193 -12.94 1.64 -3.61
CA TYR A 193 -11.56 1.46 -3.10
C TYR A 193 -10.64 2.64 -3.47
N GLY A 194 -10.82 3.22 -4.67
CA GLY A 194 -10.14 4.47 -5.09
C GLY A 194 -10.78 5.74 -4.52
N ALA A 195 -12.10 5.76 -4.37
CA ALA A 195 -12.79 6.81 -3.63
C ALA A 195 -12.60 6.64 -2.13
N ALA A 196 -12.59 5.45 -1.51
CA ALA A 196 -12.28 5.30 -0.08
C ALA A 196 -10.86 5.77 0.23
N SER A 197 -9.90 5.61 -0.69
CA SER A 197 -8.55 6.15 -0.48
C SER A 197 -8.42 7.66 -0.55
N MET A 198 -9.19 8.30 -1.43
CA MET A 198 -9.30 9.77 -1.45
C MET A 198 -10.31 10.34 -0.46
N HIS A 199 -11.34 9.59 -0.05
CA HIS A 199 -12.39 10.01 0.87
C HIS A 199 -11.93 9.81 2.32
N ALA A 200 -11.10 8.79 2.59
CA ALA A 200 -10.29 8.72 3.81
C ALA A 200 -9.27 9.86 3.87
N SER A 201 -8.68 10.28 2.74
CA SER A 201 -7.77 11.44 2.72
C SER A 201 -8.49 12.79 2.86
N ARG A 202 -9.69 12.96 2.28
CA ARG A 202 -10.48 14.21 2.34
C ARG A 202 -11.30 14.37 3.62
N ASN A 203 -11.98 13.32 4.11
CA ASN A 203 -12.75 13.41 5.36
C ASN A 203 -11.86 13.36 6.61
N SER A 204 -10.66 12.75 6.52
CA SER A 204 -9.64 12.89 7.57
C SER A 204 -9.18 14.34 7.70
N ALA A 205 -9.00 15.07 6.59
CA ALA A 205 -8.54 16.46 6.62
C ALA A 205 -9.56 17.44 7.25
N ALA A 206 -10.86 17.23 7.04
CA ALA A 206 -11.90 18.18 7.47
C ALA A 206 -12.40 17.96 8.91
N ASN A 207 -12.36 16.72 9.44
CA ASN A 207 -13.02 16.39 10.72
C ASN A 207 -12.08 16.01 11.87
N SER A 208 -10.75 16.00 11.68
CA SER A 208 -9.81 15.48 12.69
C SER A 208 -8.89 16.51 13.35
N GLY A 209 -9.04 17.80 13.06
CA GLY A 209 -8.01 18.77 13.45
C GLY A 209 -6.70 18.56 12.67
N ALA A 210 -6.76 17.85 11.53
CA ALA A 210 -5.64 17.59 10.64
C ALA A 210 -4.93 18.85 10.19
N LEU A 211 -5.60 20.00 10.06
CA LEU A 211 -4.92 21.28 9.80
C LEU A 211 -3.98 21.68 10.94
N GLY A 212 -4.40 21.49 12.20
CA GLY A 212 -3.54 21.73 13.37
C GLY A 212 -2.43 20.67 13.52
N GLU A 213 -2.66 19.43 13.09
CA GLU A 213 -1.61 18.40 13.05
C GLU A 213 -0.66 18.58 11.85
N LEU A 214 -1.12 19.10 10.71
CA LEU A 214 -0.29 19.51 9.57
C LEU A 214 0.53 20.74 9.93
N GLU A 215 -0.04 21.66 10.72
CA GLU A 215 0.66 22.82 11.27
C GLU A 215 1.73 22.38 12.27
N LYS A 216 1.43 21.45 13.19
CA LYS A 216 2.43 20.85 14.09
C LYS A 216 3.48 20.02 13.34
N MET A 217 3.09 19.32 12.28
CA MET A 217 4.01 18.57 11.44
C MET A 217 4.89 19.51 10.60
N GLY A 218 4.32 20.62 10.12
CA GLY A 218 5.04 21.72 9.50
C GLY A 218 6.03 22.37 10.46
N GLN A 219 5.62 22.64 11.70
CA GLN A 219 6.49 23.15 12.77
C GLN A 219 7.61 22.16 13.11
N LYS A 220 7.30 20.86 13.27
CA LYS A 220 8.30 19.81 13.52
C LYS A 220 9.24 19.60 12.34
N MET A 221 8.76 19.74 11.11
CA MET A 221 9.56 19.65 9.89
C MET A 221 10.46 20.89 9.75
N GLU A 222 9.96 22.08 10.10
CA GLU A 222 10.73 23.32 10.15
C GLU A 222 11.81 23.27 11.26
N GLU A 223 11.49 22.70 12.42
CA GLU A 223 12.41 22.51 13.54
C GLU A 223 13.48 21.44 13.23
N ALA A 224 13.09 20.33 12.59
CA ALA A 224 14.01 19.34 12.06
C ALA A 224 14.92 19.94 10.97
N ASN A 225 14.39 20.80 10.10
CA ASN A 225 15.17 21.48 9.09
C ASN A 225 16.17 22.48 9.71
N LYS A 226 15.76 23.25 10.73
CA LYS A 226 16.65 24.14 11.51
C LYS A 226 17.76 23.36 12.22
N LYS A 227 17.45 22.21 12.83
CA LYS A 227 18.44 21.31 13.44
C LYS A 227 19.41 20.72 12.41
N MET A 228 18.91 20.33 11.23
CA MET A 228 19.73 19.80 10.13
C MET A 228 20.66 20.88 9.56
N GLU A 229 20.17 22.11 9.39
CA GLU A 229 20.96 23.30 9.03
C GLU A 229 22.05 23.61 10.07
N ALA A 230 21.71 23.59 11.36
CA ALA A 230 22.65 23.82 12.44
C ALA A 230 23.71 22.71 12.54
N ALA A 231 23.31 21.45 12.38
CA ALA A 231 24.20 20.30 12.37
C ALA A 231 25.17 20.34 11.17
N LYS A 232 24.68 20.68 9.97
CA LYS A 232 25.52 20.91 8.78
C LYS A 232 26.52 22.05 8.98
N LYS A 233 26.12 23.14 9.64
CA LYS A 233 27.00 24.27 9.96
C LYS A 233 28.03 23.94 11.05
N SER A 234 27.74 22.98 11.92
CA SER A 234 28.66 22.54 12.98
C SER A 234 29.81 21.67 12.47
N GLY A 235 29.66 21.02 11.31
CA GLY A 235 30.66 20.11 10.75
C GLY A 235 30.90 18.84 11.58
N ASP A 236 30.06 18.56 12.59
CA ASP A 236 30.13 17.35 13.42
C ASP A 236 29.32 16.21 12.77
N PRO A 237 29.97 15.13 12.31
CA PRO A 237 29.30 13.99 11.69
C PRO A 237 28.27 13.29 12.59
N GLN A 238 28.46 13.32 13.91
CA GLN A 238 27.50 12.72 14.85
C GLN A 238 26.25 13.58 15.02
N ALA A 239 26.41 14.91 15.02
CA ALA A 239 25.28 15.83 15.07
C ALA A 239 24.43 15.77 13.78
N GLU A 240 25.08 15.63 12.62
CA GLU A 240 24.41 15.52 11.32
C GLU A 240 23.65 14.20 11.18
N MET A 241 24.27 13.08 11.59
CA MET A 241 23.61 11.77 11.60
C MET A 241 22.40 11.76 12.55
N LYS A 242 22.54 12.33 13.76
CA LYS A 242 21.45 12.43 14.73
C LYS A 242 20.27 13.28 14.20
N ALA A 243 20.56 14.43 13.59
CA ALA A 243 19.54 15.29 13.00
C ALA A 243 18.85 14.63 11.80
N ALA A 244 19.58 13.88 10.97
CA ALA A 244 19.02 13.11 9.86
C ALA A 244 18.12 11.96 10.35
N THR A 245 18.52 11.23 11.40
CA THR A 245 17.69 10.18 12.00
C THR A 245 16.40 10.75 12.62
N GLU A 246 16.48 11.87 13.34
CA GLU A 246 15.28 12.56 13.88
C GLU A 246 14.33 13.01 12.76
N ALA A 247 14.86 13.56 11.66
CA ALA A 247 14.06 13.98 10.51
C ALA A 247 13.37 12.81 9.79
N ILE A 248 14.06 11.67 9.67
CA ILE A 248 13.50 10.43 9.10
C ILE A 248 12.39 9.87 10.01
N GLY A 249 12.57 9.88 11.33
CA GLY A 249 11.54 9.45 12.29
C GLY A 249 10.26 10.28 12.21
N VAL A 250 10.38 11.61 12.12
CA VAL A 250 9.24 12.52 11.92
C VAL A 250 8.55 12.27 10.58
N ALA A 251 9.30 12.03 9.50
CA ALA A 251 8.75 11.76 8.17
C ALA A 251 8.01 10.41 8.08
N LEU A 252 8.44 9.41 8.88
CA LEU A 252 7.82 8.10 8.97
C LEU A 252 6.68 8.02 10.02
N GLY A 253 6.36 9.14 10.68
CA GLY A 253 5.31 9.21 11.69
C GLY A 253 5.69 8.54 13.02
N ALA A 254 6.96 8.21 13.21
CA ALA A 254 7.46 7.65 14.44
C ALA A 254 7.67 8.74 15.48
N GLY A 255 7.12 8.51 16.67
CA GLY A 255 7.22 9.44 17.80
C GLY A 255 6.02 9.49 18.73
N ASN A 256 4.93 8.78 18.43
CA ASN A 256 3.71 8.78 19.27
C ASN A 256 3.20 7.36 19.64
N GLN A 257 3.99 6.31 19.41
CA GLN A 257 3.62 4.93 19.72
C GLN A 257 4.12 4.56 21.12
N ALA A 258 3.21 4.13 22.00
CA ALA A 258 3.54 3.58 23.30
C ALA A 258 4.29 2.25 23.13
N GLU A 259 5.08 1.86 24.13
CA GLU A 259 5.52 0.47 24.22
C GLU A 259 4.30 -0.46 24.29
N VAL A 260 4.34 -1.53 23.48
CA VAL A 260 3.28 -2.54 23.49
C VAL A 260 3.27 -3.34 24.79
N VAL A 261 2.07 -3.64 25.27
CA VAL A 261 1.80 -4.51 26.41
C VAL A 261 2.45 -5.87 26.15
N ASP A 262 3.01 -6.46 27.20
CA ASP A 262 3.65 -7.77 27.10
C ASP A 262 2.67 -8.86 26.64
N LYS A 263 3.13 -9.76 25.77
CA LYS A 263 2.31 -10.84 25.20
C LYS A 263 1.71 -11.75 26.27
N ASP A 264 2.40 -11.97 27.39
CA ASP A 264 1.94 -12.84 28.46
C ASP A 264 0.84 -12.18 29.30
N LYS A 265 0.84 -10.83 29.42
CA LYS A 265 -0.30 -10.08 29.97
C LYS A 265 -1.54 -10.17 29.08
N LEU A 266 -1.37 -10.09 27.76
CA LEU A 266 -2.48 -10.28 26.82
C LEU A 266 -3.01 -11.72 26.87
N LYS A 267 -2.13 -12.72 26.94
CA LYS A 267 -2.51 -14.13 27.09
C LYS A 267 -3.35 -14.40 28.34
N ALA A 268 -3.04 -13.73 29.45
CA ALA A 268 -3.75 -13.89 30.72
C ALA A 268 -5.22 -13.41 30.68
N LEU A 269 -5.61 -12.66 29.64
CA LEU A 269 -6.99 -12.23 29.43
C LEU A 269 -7.88 -13.34 28.86
N PHE A 270 -7.30 -14.36 28.25
CA PHE A 270 -8.06 -15.48 27.72
C PHE A 270 -8.43 -16.46 28.85
N PRO A 271 -9.72 -16.79 29.03
CA PRO A 271 -10.15 -17.80 30.00
C PRO A 271 -9.84 -19.24 29.52
N GLU A 272 -9.97 -20.23 30.40
CA GLU A 272 -9.77 -21.65 30.05
C GLU A 272 -10.93 -22.24 29.23
N ALA A 273 -12.11 -21.64 29.30
CA ALA A 273 -13.28 -22.04 28.53
C ALA A 273 -14.15 -20.82 28.19
N ILE A 274 -14.85 -20.89 27.06
CA ILE A 274 -15.77 -19.86 26.56
C ILE A 274 -16.98 -20.54 25.93
N GLY A 275 -18.20 -20.18 26.35
CA GLY A 275 -19.42 -20.67 25.69
C GLY A 275 -19.54 -22.20 25.64
N GLY A 276 -18.95 -22.91 26.61
CA GLY A 276 -18.89 -24.38 26.63
C GLY A 276 -17.71 -24.99 25.86
N LEU A 277 -16.95 -24.20 25.09
CA LEU A 277 -15.77 -24.65 24.35
C LEU A 277 -14.52 -24.56 25.23
N LYS A 278 -13.72 -25.62 25.25
CA LYS A 278 -12.46 -25.67 26.00
C LYS A 278 -11.34 -25.03 25.18
N ARG A 279 -10.42 -24.32 25.85
CA ARG A 279 -9.23 -23.78 25.19
C ARG A 279 -8.25 -24.90 24.82
N ASN A 280 -7.95 -25.00 23.54
CA ASN A 280 -7.05 -25.99 22.93
C ASN A 280 -5.61 -25.46 22.84
N SER A 281 -5.44 -24.17 22.53
CA SER A 281 -4.12 -23.53 22.48
C SER A 281 -4.16 -22.09 22.97
N LEU A 282 -3.00 -21.62 23.44
CA LEU A 282 -2.78 -20.25 23.89
C LEU A 282 -1.35 -19.83 23.53
N GLU A 283 -1.24 -18.92 22.58
CA GLU A 283 0.02 -18.45 22.03
C GLU A 283 0.14 -16.93 22.20
N GLY A 284 1.37 -16.45 22.23
CA GLY A 284 1.64 -15.03 22.27
C GLY A 284 2.97 -14.73 21.63
N GLU A 285 2.97 -13.69 20.81
CA GLU A 285 4.08 -13.26 19.99
C GLU A 285 4.30 -11.76 20.19
N LYS A 286 5.56 -11.34 20.16
CA LYS A 286 5.93 -9.93 20.06
C LYS A 286 6.86 -9.78 18.89
N SER A 287 6.49 -8.92 17.96
CA SER A 287 7.21 -8.73 16.70
C SER A 287 7.57 -7.25 16.58
N ALA A 288 8.77 -6.96 16.07
CA ALA A 288 9.26 -5.60 15.88
C ALA A 288 9.76 -5.43 14.45
N MET A 289 9.32 -4.36 13.81
CA MET A 289 9.76 -3.95 12.48
C MET A 289 10.19 -2.49 12.53
N GLY A 290 11.49 -2.26 12.73
CA GLY A 290 12.00 -0.91 13.03
C GLY A 290 11.39 -0.35 14.31
N GLU A 291 10.82 0.84 14.25
CA GLU A 291 10.16 1.49 15.39
C GLU A 291 8.74 0.98 15.66
N PHE A 292 8.17 0.18 14.76
CA PHE A 292 6.86 -0.42 14.94
C PHE A 292 6.97 -1.72 15.76
N LYS A 293 6.34 -1.73 16.93
CA LYS A 293 6.20 -2.93 17.76
C LYS A 293 4.74 -3.39 17.73
N VAL A 294 4.54 -4.70 17.66
CA VAL A 294 3.24 -5.35 17.78
C VAL A 294 3.34 -6.45 18.82
N SER A 295 2.37 -6.50 19.72
CA SER A 295 2.19 -7.61 20.66
C SER A 295 0.87 -8.28 20.35
N LYS A 296 0.88 -9.59 20.18
CA LYS A 296 -0.29 -10.39 19.83
C LYS A 296 -0.42 -11.54 20.81
N ALA A 297 -1.65 -11.84 21.21
CA ALA A 297 -1.99 -13.09 21.88
C ALA A 297 -3.19 -13.74 21.16
N GLU A 298 -3.11 -15.05 20.97
CA GLU A 298 -4.12 -15.84 20.26
C GLU A 298 -4.52 -17.05 21.11
N ALA A 299 -5.82 -17.30 21.23
CA ALA A 299 -6.36 -18.47 21.89
C ALA A 299 -7.35 -19.18 20.96
N ARG A 300 -7.27 -20.52 20.90
CA ARG A 300 -8.21 -21.34 20.15
C ARG A 300 -9.03 -22.19 21.10
N TYR A 301 -10.34 -22.22 20.89
CA TYR A 301 -11.31 -22.98 21.65
C TYR A 301 -12.03 -23.93 20.71
N GLY A 302 -12.41 -25.11 21.20
CA GLY A 302 -13.29 -25.99 20.46
C GLY A 302 -13.76 -27.18 21.25
N ASP A 303 -14.53 -28.03 20.58
CA ASP A 303 -15.07 -29.28 21.12
C ASP A 303 -15.02 -30.41 20.09
N GLU A 304 -15.55 -31.58 20.46
CA GLU A 304 -15.61 -32.77 19.60
C GLU A 304 -16.61 -32.63 18.45
N ASN A 305 -17.53 -31.66 18.52
CA ASN A 305 -18.56 -31.40 17.50
C ASN A 305 -18.08 -30.43 16.41
N ASN A 306 -16.76 -30.17 16.36
CA ASN A 306 -16.13 -29.25 15.42
C ASN A 306 -16.62 -27.80 15.54
N HIS A 307 -17.15 -27.40 16.70
CA HIS A 307 -17.32 -25.99 17.03
C HIS A 307 -15.95 -25.40 17.34
N GLN A 308 -15.58 -24.30 16.71
CA GLN A 308 -14.30 -23.65 16.95
C GLN A 308 -14.46 -22.15 17.10
N ILE A 309 -13.71 -21.58 18.06
CA ILE A 309 -13.56 -20.14 18.19
C ILE A 309 -12.09 -19.82 18.29
N ARG A 310 -11.62 -18.92 17.44
CA ARG A 310 -10.29 -18.30 17.55
C ARG A 310 -10.46 -16.88 18.03
N MET A 311 -9.77 -16.56 19.11
CA MET A 311 -9.71 -15.24 19.69
C MET A 311 -8.31 -14.64 19.50
N THR A 312 -8.24 -13.38 19.10
CA THR A 312 -7.00 -12.64 18.96
C THR A 312 -7.09 -11.30 19.69
N ILE A 313 -6.04 -10.93 20.41
CA ILE A 313 -5.83 -9.57 20.93
C ILE A 313 -4.52 -9.05 20.35
N THR A 314 -4.58 -7.91 19.67
CA THR A 314 -3.42 -7.24 19.07
C THR A 314 -3.24 -5.85 19.67
N ASP A 315 -2.07 -5.57 20.24
CA ASP A 315 -1.64 -4.25 20.69
C ASP A 315 -0.58 -3.69 19.74
N THR A 316 -0.87 -2.51 19.17
CA THR A 316 0.05 -1.75 18.33
C THR A 316 0.57 -0.48 19.01
N GLY A 317 0.49 -0.39 20.34
CA GLY A 317 1.01 0.76 21.09
C GLY A 317 0.24 2.05 20.81
N GLY A 318 -1.02 1.94 20.38
CA GLY A 318 -1.88 3.09 20.10
C GLY A 318 -1.48 3.86 18.84
N SER A 319 -0.84 3.19 17.87
CA SER A 319 -0.43 3.87 16.63
C SER A 319 -1.67 4.42 15.90
N LYS A 320 -1.69 5.75 15.68
CA LYS A 320 -2.77 6.41 14.94
C LYS A 320 -2.94 5.83 13.52
N MET A 321 -1.85 5.32 12.94
CA MET A 321 -1.85 4.63 11.65
C MET A 321 -2.66 3.33 11.68
N PHE A 322 -2.52 2.52 12.73
CA PHE A 322 -3.32 1.30 12.89
C PHE A 322 -4.79 1.61 13.18
N GLY A 323 -5.07 2.61 14.03
CA GLY A 323 -6.44 3.08 14.24
C GLY A 323 -7.12 3.56 12.95
N ALA A 324 -6.37 4.25 12.08
CA ALA A 324 -6.84 4.66 10.75
C ALA A 324 -7.02 3.47 9.80
N MET A 325 -6.13 2.49 9.81
CA MET A 325 -6.24 1.27 9.00
C MET A 325 -7.43 0.40 9.43
N PHE A 326 -7.68 0.28 10.73
CA PHE A 326 -8.89 -0.34 11.26
C PHE A 326 -10.12 0.45 10.80
N ALA A 327 -10.17 1.78 11.01
CA ALA A 327 -11.28 2.61 10.54
C ALA A 327 -11.53 2.50 9.02
N TRP A 328 -10.49 2.24 8.24
CA TRP A 328 -10.60 1.97 6.80
C TRP A 328 -11.16 0.58 6.50
N GLY A 329 -10.69 -0.48 7.17
CA GLY A 329 -11.30 -1.82 7.04
C GLY A 329 -12.78 -1.81 7.42
N MET A 330 -13.14 -0.91 8.34
CA MET A 330 -14.49 -0.64 8.83
C MET A 330 -15.32 0.28 7.89
N MET A 331 -14.76 0.76 6.78
CA MET A 331 -15.50 1.57 5.78
C MET A 331 -16.18 0.72 4.70
N GLU A 332 -16.15 -0.61 4.80
CA GLU A 332 -17.04 -1.45 4.00
C GLU A 332 -18.50 -1.25 4.43
N GLN A 333 -19.37 -1.08 3.43
CA GLN A 333 -20.77 -0.72 3.60
C GLN A 333 -21.56 -1.92 4.16
N ASP A 334 -22.55 -1.66 5.02
CA ASP A 334 -23.51 -2.69 5.46
C ASP A 334 -24.03 -3.46 4.25
N LYS A 335 -23.74 -4.77 4.22
CA LYS A 335 -24.05 -5.63 3.08
C LYS A 335 -24.83 -6.81 3.59
N GLU A 336 -26.05 -6.97 3.09
CA GLU A 336 -26.88 -8.13 3.34
C GLU A 336 -27.04 -8.90 2.03
N THR A 337 -26.75 -10.20 2.07
CA THR A 337 -26.94 -11.12 0.94
C THR A 337 -27.86 -12.25 1.38
N ASP A 338 -28.37 -13.03 0.42
CA ASP A 338 -29.20 -14.21 0.74
C ASP A 338 -28.46 -15.20 1.67
N THR A 339 -27.13 -15.24 1.56
CA THR A 339 -26.25 -16.20 2.22
C THR A 339 -25.51 -15.64 3.46
N GLY A 340 -25.68 -14.37 3.83
CA GLY A 340 -24.93 -13.79 4.94
C GLY A 340 -25.13 -12.29 5.14
N TYR A 341 -24.39 -11.72 6.09
CA TYR A 341 -24.34 -10.28 6.29
C TYR A 341 -22.96 -9.81 6.71
N GLU A 342 -22.72 -8.52 6.47
CA GLU A 342 -21.60 -7.75 6.97
C GLU A 342 -22.16 -6.43 7.49
N LYS A 343 -21.84 -6.11 8.73
CA LYS A 343 -22.44 -5.00 9.45
C LYS A 343 -21.40 -4.22 10.23
N MET A 344 -21.50 -2.91 10.07
CA MET A 344 -20.77 -1.94 10.86
C MET A 344 -21.62 -1.48 12.04
N GLY A 345 -20.99 -1.30 13.19
CA GLY A 345 -21.71 -0.94 14.40
C GLY A 345 -20.87 -0.20 15.42
N LYS A 346 -21.52 0.10 16.54
CA LYS A 346 -20.86 0.51 17.76
C LYS A 346 -21.48 -0.23 18.92
N VAL A 347 -20.65 -0.74 19.83
CA VAL A 347 -21.08 -1.27 21.13
C VAL A 347 -20.39 -0.46 22.22
N ASN A 348 -21.16 0.20 23.08
CA ASN A 348 -20.65 1.08 24.12
C ASN A 348 -19.68 2.17 23.58
N GLY A 349 -19.99 2.73 22.41
CA GLY A 349 -19.15 3.73 21.73
C GLY A 349 -17.91 3.17 21.03
N ARG A 350 -17.59 1.88 21.20
CA ARG A 350 -16.48 1.19 20.53
C ARG A 350 -16.91 0.79 19.11
N PRO A 351 -16.16 1.12 18.05
CA PRO A 351 -16.47 0.67 16.70
C PRO A 351 -16.39 -0.86 16.61
N THR A 352 -17.37 -1.49 15.96
CA THR A 352 -17.47 -2.94 15.79
C THR A 352 -17.70 -3.33 14.34
N HIS A 353 -17.11 -4.44 13.90
CA HIS A 353 -17.39 -5.11 12.64
C HIS A 353 -17.98 -6.47 12.94
N GLU A 354 -19.03 -6.83 12.21
CA GLU A 354 -19.64 -8.14 12.29
C GLU A 354 -19.78 -8.71 10.88
N ARG A 355 -19.33 -9.94 10.67
CA ARG A 355 -19.56 -10.67 9.43
C ARG A 355 -20.08 -12.06 9.74
N PHE A 356 -21.08 -12.54 9.00
CA PHE A 356 -21.64 -13.86 9.21
C PHE A 356 -22.07 -14.50 7.90
N GLN A 357 -21.78 -15.78 7.72
CA GLN A 357 -22.20 -16.58 6.57
C GLN A 357 -23.11 -17.71 7.06
N LYS A 358 -24.22 -17.94 6.35
CA LYS A 358 -25.22 -18.98 6.66
C LYS A 358 -24.84 -20.34 6.05
N ASP A 359 -24.21 -20.33 4.87
CA ASP A 359 -23.77 -21.54 4.16
C ASP A 359 -22.37 -21.96 4.63
N GLY A 360 -22.32 -22.81 5.66
CA GLY A 360 -21.09 -23.11 6.39
C GLY A 360 -20.89 -22.09 7.51
N PRO A 361 -21.65 -22.21 8.63
CA PRO A 361 -21.80 -21.17 9.63
C PRO A 361 -20.45 -20.72 10.15
N SER A 362 -20.02 -19.56 9.67
CA SER A 362 -18.78 -18.93 10.06
C SER A 362 -19.06 -17.45 10.29
N GLY A 363 -18.41 -16.89 11.29
CA GLY A 363 -18.65 -15.52 11.68
C GLY A 363 -17.42 -14.87 12.27
N GLU A 364 -17.38 -13.56 12.15
CA GLU A 364 -16.33 -12.72 12.68
C GLU A 364 -16.95 -11.56 13.45
N TYR A 365 -16.38 -11.27 14.62
CA TYR A 365 -16.69 -10.09 15.39
C TYR A 365 -15.40 -9.42 15.83
N SER A 366 -15.16 -8.20 15.34
CA SER A 366 -13.98 -7.42 15.69
C SER A 366 -14.35 -6.07 16.30
N LEU A 367 -13.50 -5.57 17.20
CA LEU A 367 -13.73 -4.31 17.89
C LEU A 367 -12.41 -3.66 18.32
N LEU A 368 -12.37 -2.33 18.27
CA LEU A 368 -11.23 -1.54 18.70
C LEU A 368 -11.49 -0.95 20.09
N ILE A 369 -10.64 -1.33 21.05
CA ILE A 369 -10.71 -0.88 22.44
C ILE A 369 -9.69 0.22 22.69
N ALA A 370 -10.15 1.33 23.27
CA ALA A 370 -9.34 2.50 23.63
C ALA A 370 -8.47 3.06 22.48
N GLY A 371 -8.84 2.79 21.21
CA GLY A 371 -8.06 3.20 20.04
C GLY A 371 -6.71 2.48 19.88
N ARG A 372 -6.49 1.38 20.62
CA ARG A 372 -5.18 0.73 20.76
C ARG A 372 -5.22 -0.79 20.57
N PHE A 373 -6.18 -1.46 21.22
CA PHE A 373 -6.26 -2.92 21.23
C PHE A 373 -7.33 -3.38 20.25
N LEU A 374 -6.94 -4.18 19.27
CA LEU A 374 -7.88 -4.87 18.39
C LEU A 374 -8.20 -6.22 19.00
N VAL A 375 -9.49 -6.48 19.25
CA VAL A 375 -9.99 -7.78 19.69
C VAL A 375 -10.80 -8.40 18.56
N GLU A 376 -10.44 -9.61 18.16
CA GLU A 376 -11.07 -10.35 17.06
C GLU A 376 -11.53 -11.71 17.55
N ALA A 377 -12.76 -12.09 17.20
CA ALA A 377 -13.35 -13.38 17.46
C ALA A 377 -13.81 -13.98 16.13
N HIS A 378 -13.16 -15.06 15.69
CA HIS A 378 -13.58 -15.84 14.52
C HIS A 378 -14.20 -17.15 14.99
N GLY A 379 -15.43 -17.41 14.59
CA GLY A 379 -16.14 -18.64 14.89
C GLY A 379 -16.34 -19.49 13.64
N ASP A 380 -16.05 -20.78 13.75
CA ASP A 380 -16.39 -21.81 12.76
C ASP A 380 -17.38 -22.79 13.38
N ASN A 381 -18.47 -23.05 12.66
CA ASN A 381 -19.60 -23.86 13.09
C ASN A 381 -20.33 -23.33 14.34
N VAL A 382 -20.27 -22.03 14.64
CA VAL A 382 -20.93 -21.40 15.79
C VAL A 382 -21.74 -20.17 15.38
N ASP A 383 -22.75 -19.82 16.18
CA ASP A 383 -23.57 -18.64 15.91
C ASP A 383 -22.88 -17.33 16.36
N MET A 384 -23.37 -16.20 15.82
CA MET A 384 -22.84 -14.88 16.16
C MET A 384 -23.00 -14.53 17.65
N ALA A 385 -24.01 -15.06 18.33
CA ALA A 385 -24.21 -14.82 19.77
C ALA A 385 -23.07 -15.43 20.60
N THR A 386 -22.64 -16.64 20.24
CA THR A 386 -21.51 -17.32 20.87
C THR A 386 -20.20 -16.57 20.58
N ILE A 387 -20.00 -16.11 19.34
CA ILE A 387 -18.82 -15.30 18.95
C ILE A 387 -18.73 -14.00 19.76
N LYS A 388 -19.84 -13.27 19.92
CA LYS A 388 -19.88 -12.04 20.73
C LYS A 388 -19.65 -12.32 22.21
N THR A 389 -20.20 -13.41 22.73
CA THR A 389 -19.96 -13.86 24.12
C THR A 389 -18.48 -14.17 24.32
N ALA A 390 -17.84 -14.82 23.35
CA ALA A 390 -16.41 -15.09 23.38
C ALA A 390 -15.55 -13.83 23.39
N SER A 391 -15.93 -12.86 22.57
CA SER A 391 -15.27 -11.56 22.56
C SER A 391 -15.41 -10.84 23.90
N ALA A 392 -16.61 -10.83 24.50
CA ALA A 392 -16.80 -10.19 25.81
C ALA A 392 -15.99 -10.86 26.93
N ALA A 393 -15.75 -12.17 26.84
CA ALA A 393 -15.07 -12.96 27.86
C ALA A 393 -13.60 -12.56 28.08
N VAL A 394 -12.95 -11.87 27.12
CA VAL A 394 -11.57 -11.37 27.32
C VAL A 394 -11.50 -10.15 28.26
N GLY A 395 -12.65 -9.56 28.61
CA GLY A 395 -12.75 -8.46 29.57
C GLY A 395 -12.25 -7.14 29.00
N TYR A 396 -13.09 -6.47 28.20
CA TYR A 396 -12.77 -5.20 27.54
C TYR A 396 -12.25 -4.12 28.49
N ASP A 397 -12.79 -4.04 29.72
CA ASP A 397 -12.40 -3.03 30.69
C ASP A 397 -10.95 -3.23 31.18
N LYS A 398 -10.45 -4.48 31.20
CA LYS A 398 -9.04 -4.77 31.50
C LYS A 398 -8.13 -4.21 30.39
N LEU A 399 -8.55 -4.30 29.14
CA LEU A 399 -7.83 -3.71 28.01
C LEU A 399 -7.87 -2.18 28.06
N GLU A 400 -9.01 -1.58 28.40
CA GLU A 400 -9.10 -0.13 28.59
C GLU A 400 -8.20 0.39 29.71
N ALA A 401 -8.06 -0.36 30.81
CA ALA A 401 -7.15 -0.01 31.90
C ALA A 401 -5.67 0.01 31.46
N MET A 402 -5.31 -0.77 30.43
CA MET A 402 -3.96 -0.83 29.88
C MET A 402 -3.69 0.22 28.78
N LYS A 403 -4.64 1.11 28.45
CA LYS A 403 -4.51 2.06 27.32
C LYS A 403 -3.25 2.96 27.40
N ASN A 404 -2.82 3.30 28.61
CA ASN A 404 -1.67 4.18 28.86
C ASN A 404 -0.37 3.41 29.16
N GLU A 405 -0.38 2.07 29.16
CA GLU A 405 0.81 1.28 29.46
C GLU A 405 1.89 1.52 28.39
N GLY A 406 3.12 1.85 28.81
CA GLY A 406 4.21 2.09 27.86
C GLY A 406 4.21 3.46 27.17
N VAL A 407 3.28 4.37 27.51
CA VAL A 407 3.33 5.76 27.05
C VAL A 407 4.46 6.48 27.80
N LYS A 408 5.48 6.98 27.09
CA LYS A 408 6.52 7.82 27.69
C LYS A 408 5.92 9.20 28.00
N GLN A 409 6.02 9.65 29.26
CA GLN A 409 5.60 10.98 29.70
C GLN A 409 6.54 12.06 29.17
#